data_AF-A0A4R4C0A9-F1
#
_entry.id   AF-A0A4R4C0A9-F1
#
_cell.length_a   1.000
_cell.length_b   1.000
_cell.length_c   1.000
_cell.angle_alpha   90.00
_cell.angle_beta   90.00
_cell.angle_gamma   90.00
#
_symmetry.space_group_name_H-M   'P 1'
#
loop_
_entity.id
_entity.type
_entity.pdbx_description
1 polymer ?
#
loop_
_entity_poly.entity_id
_entity_poly.type
_entity_poly.pdbx_seq_one_letter_code
_entity_poly.pdbx_strand_id
1 'polypeptide(L)'
;MDDSEIEQKAWDIVRTWLESATPEQWHRFAARSNYDGNGRALRWLLDNRNLDRATALLIYWGLGAAWFVQYANESDLGHASYQLDRFRLVREIEQRYAEGYYADHGIWFDPHDFEGASPNDYPDLPVARPVPALMLQPTDGREYVDLDEVEGYDEGLPFAVVERLYALYD
;
A
#
# COMPACT_ATOMS: atom_id res chain seq x y z
N MET A 1 29.94 -2.42 4.61
CA MET A 1 29.05 -2.32 3.44
C MET A 1 28.80 -0.85 3.24
N ASP A 2 28.72 -0.38 2.01
CA ASP A 2 28.15 0.94 1.78
C ASP A 2 26.62 0.90 1.93
N ASP A 3 25.99 2.07 2.07
CA ASP A 3 24.55 2.16 2.30
C ASP A 3 23.74 1.49 1.18
N SER A 4 24.23 1.53 -0.06
CA SER A 4 23.54 0.93 -1.21
C SER A 4 23.57 -0.61 -1.18
N GLU A 5 24.66 -1.22 -0.70
CA GLU A 5 24.75 -2.65 -0.48
C GLU A 5 23.82 -3.11 0.65
N ILE A 6 23.67 -2.31 1.70
CA ILE A 6 22.76 -2.60 2.82
C ILE A 6 21.31 -2.53 2.35
N GLU A 7 20.93 -1.45 1.65
CA GLU A 7 19.59 -1.27 1.08
C GLU A 7 19.22 -2.41 0.13
N GLN A 8 20.16 -2.84 -0.72
CA GLN A 8 19.92 -3.95 -1.64
C GLN A 8 19.74 -5.29 -0.91
N LYS A 9 20.53 -5.57 0.14
CA LYS A 9 20.35 -6.77 0.97
C LYS A 9 19.04 -6.74 1.76
N ALA A 10 18.67 -5.59 2.32
CA ALA A 10 17.41 -5.40 3.01
C ALA A 10 16.23 -5.67 2.05
N TRP A 11 16.31 -5.13 0.84
CA TRP A 11 15.33 -5.43 -0.21
C TRP A 11 15.28 -6.92 -0.54
N ASP A 12 16.41 -7.60 -0.72
CA ASP A 12 16.42 -9.02 -1.07
C ASP A 12 15.81 -9.91 0.04
N ILE A 13 15.98 -9.53 1.31
CA ILE A 13 15.33 -10.19 2.46
C ILE A 13 13.80 -10.04 2.37
N VAL A 14 13.31 -8.81 2.21
CA VAL A 14 11.87 -8.51 2.14
C VAL A 14 11.26 -9.16 0.89
N ARG A 15 11.91 -9.05 -0.28
CA ARG A 15 11.43 -9.66 -1.52
C ARG A 15 11.29 -11.18 -1.39
N THR A 16 12.30 -11.85 -0.83
CA THR A 16 12.25 -13.31 -0.64
C THR A 16 11.05 -13.72 0.20
N TRP A 17 10.73 -12.96 1.24
CA TRP A 17 9.52 -13.19 2.02
C TRP A 17 8.26 -12.92 1.20
N LEU A 18 8.16 -11.76 0.53
CA LEU A 18 7.01 -11.40 -0.30
C LEU A 18 6.69 -12.45 -1.38
N GLU A 19 7.71 -13.04 -2.00
CA GLU A 19 7.56 -14.08 -3.03
C GLU A 19 6.93 -15.38 -2.50
N SER A 20 6.97 -15.61 -1.19
CA SER A 20 6.40 -16.81 -0.53
C SER A 20 5.17 -16.51 0.33
N ALA A 21 4.84 -15.23 0.52
CA ALA A 21 3.76 -14.80 1.39
C ALA A 21 2.38 -15.03 0.74
N THR A 22 1.38 -15.29 1.58
CA THR A 22 -0.01 -15.47 1.14
C THR A 22 -0.68 -14.11 0.86
N PRO A 23 -1.83 -14.08 0.15
CA PRO A 23 -2.58 -12.84 -0.06
C PRO A 23 -2.93 -12.11 1.26
N GLU A 24 -3.26 -12.84 2.32
CA GLU A 24 -3.58 -12.29 3.64
C GLU A 24 -2.34 -11.69 4.32
N GLN A 25 -1.17 -12.32 4.13
CA GLN A 25 0.09 -11.77 4.61
C GLN A 25 0.50 -10.51 3.85
N TRP A 26 0.27 -10.45 2.53
CA TRP A 26 0.43 -9.21 1.77
C TRP A 26 -0.53 -8.12 2.24
N HIS A 27 -1.79 -8.48 2.53
CA HIS A 27 -2.77 -7.55 3.06
C HIS A 27 -2.33 -6.97 4.41
N ARG A 28 -1.90 -7.82 5.34
CA ARG A 28 -1.36 -7.40 6.65
C ARG A 28 -0.13 -6.51 6.50
N PHE A 29 0.80 -6.88 5.62
CA PHE A 29 1.97 -6.05 5.35
C PHE A 29 1.57 -4.67 4.83
N ALA A 30 0.67 -4.60 3.85
CA ALA A 30 0.19 -3.34 3.32
C ALA A 30 -0.54 -2.49 4.38
N ALA A 31 -1.30 -3.12 5.28
CA ALA A 31 -2.07 -2.46 6.34
C ALA A 31 -1.19 -1.85 7.44
N ARG A 32 -0.07 -2.50 7.76
CA ARG A 32 0.82 -2.11 8.87
C ARG A 32 2.16 -1.53 8.41
N SER A 33 2.39 -1.43 7.11
CA SER A 33 3.64 -0.93 6.54
C SER A 33 3.89 0.52 6.94
N ASN A 34 5.15 0.86 7.15
CA ASN A 34 5.61 2.24 7.05
C ASN A 34 5.73 2.65 5.56
N TYR A 35 4.81 3.49 5.06
CA TYR A 35 4.76 3.90 3.64
C TYR A 35 5.91 4.82 3.21
N ASP A 36 6.63 5.42 4.15
CA ASP A 36 7.84 6.20 3.86
C ASP A 36 9.07 5.29 3.71
N GLY A 37 9.13 4.17 4.43
CA GLY A 37 10.26 3.21 4.39
C GLY A 37 10.10 2.09 3.37
N ASN A 38 8.86 1.64 3.10
CA ASN A 38 8.60 0.40 2.34
C ASN A 38 8.13 0.62 0.91
N GLY A 39 8.37 1.80 0.33
CA GLY A 39 7.90 2.16 -1.03
C GLY A 39 8.27 1.14 -2.11
N ARG A 40 9.47 0.55 -2.06
CA ARG A 40 9.92 -0.48 -3.02
C ARG A 40 9.11 -1.77 -2.92
N ALA A 41 8.77 -2.21 -1.71
CA ALA A 41 7.96 -3.39 -1.45
C ALA A 41 6.49 -3.18 -1.85
N LEU A 42 5.92 -2.02 -1.50
CA LEU A 42 4.56 -1.65 -1.90
C LEU A 42 4.42 -1.55 -3.43
N ARG A 43 5.41 -0.97 -4.11
CA ARG A 43 5.45 -0.94 -5.59
C ARG A 43 5.51 -2.34 -6.18
N TRP A 44 6.32 -3.23 -5.62
CA TRP A 44 6.43 -4.62 -6.08
C TRP A 44 5.09 -5.36 -5.98
N LEU A 45 4.34 -5.15 -4.89
CA LEU A 45 2.99 -5.69 -4.75
C LEU A 45 2.05 -5.14 -5.82
N LEU A 46 2.02 -3.82 -6.02
CA LEU A 46 1.11 -3.17 -6.97
C LEU A 46 1.36 -3.54 -8.44
N ASP A 47 2.60 -3.91 -8.78
CA ASP A 47 2.98 -4.42 -10.12
C ASP A 47 2.70 -5.92 -10.30
N ASN A 48 2.26 -6.61 -9.25
CA ASN A 48 1.90 -8.02 -9.32
C ASN A 48 0.40 -8.19 -9.59
N ARG A 49 0.04 -8.75 -10.76
CA ARG A 49 -1.37 -9.07 -11.11
C ARG A 49 -2.03 -10.05 -10.14
N ASN A 50 -1.25 -10.85 -9.40
CA ASN A 50 -1.77 -11.78 -8.40
C ASN A 50 -2.10 -11.09 -7.06
N LEU A 51 -1.81 -9.80 -6.90
CA LEU A 51 -2.22 -9.05 -5.71
C LEU A 51 -3.75 -9.01 -5.61
N ASP A 52 -4.28 -9.23 -4.41
CA ASP A 52 -5.71 -9.08 -4.13
C ASP A 52 -6.15 -7.61 -4.29
N ARG A 53 -7.29 -7.40 -4.94
CA ARG A 53 -7.89 -6.07 -5.13
C ARG A 53 -8.16 -5.32 -3.83
N ALA A 54 -8.55 -5.98 -2.75
CA ALA A 54 -8.72 -5.37 -1.43
C ALA A 54 -7.40 -4.82 -0.91
N THR A 55 -6.30 -5.56 -1.09
CA THR A 55 -4.96 -5.07 -0.75
C THR A 55 -4.53 -3.89 -1.62
N ALA A 56 -4.81 -3.93 -2.93
CA ALA A 56 -4.54 -2.78 -3.80
C ALA A 56 -5.34 -1.53 -3.39
N LEU A 57 -6.61 -1.71 -2.99
CA LEU A 57 -7.47 -0.64 -2.50
C LEU A 57 -6.96 -0.08 -1.16
N LEU A 58 -6.52 -0.94 -0.26
CA LEU A 58 -5.89 -0.53 0.99
C LEU A 58 -4.65 0.32 0.72
N ILE A 59 -3.76 -0.13 -0.18
CA ILE A 59 -2.54 0.62 -0.53
C ILE A 59 -2.87 1.97 -1.15
N TYR A 60 -3.89 2.04 -2.00
CA TYR A 60 -4.38 3.31 -2.57
C TYR A 60 -4.69 4.34 -1.49
N TRP A 61 -5.44 3.93 -0.45
CA TRP A 61 -5.76 4.82 0.65
C TRP A 61 -4.53 5.15 1.51
N GLY A 62 -3.70 4.16 1.82
CA GLY A 62 -2.43 4.34 2.55
C GLY A 62 -1.43 5.29 1.87
N LEU A 63 -1.47 5.41 0.54
CA LEU A 63 -0.67 6.38 -0.21
C LEU A 63 -1.18 7.83 -0.08
N GLY A 64 -2.28 8.06 0.64
CA GLY A 64 -2.86 9.39 0.88
C GLY A 64 -3.81 9.85 -0.22
N ALA A 65 -4.55 8.94 -0.86
CA ALA A 65 -5.49 9.28 -1.92
C ALA A 65 -6.47 10.41 -1.54
N ALA A 66 -6.97 10.42 -0.30
CA ALA A 66 -7.85 11.47 0.22
C ALA A 66 -7.19 12.87 0.20
N TRP A 67 -5.88 12.96 0.39
CA TRP A 67 -5.15 14.24 0.31
C TRP A 67 -5.00 14.72 -1.14
N PHE A 68 -4.82 13.80 -2.09
CA PHE A 68 -4.57 14.12 -3.50
C PHE A 68 -5.80 14.63 -4.26
N VAL A 69 -7.00 14.61 -3.67
CA VAL A 69 -8.24 15.13 -4.30
C VAL A 69 -8.17 16.62 -4.64
N GLN A 70 -7.30 17.36 -3.95
CA GLN A 70 -7.08 18.80 -4.19
C GLN A 70 -6.31 19.11 -5.46
N TYR A 71 -5.77 18.09 -6.14
CA TYR A 71 -5.00 18.25 -7.38
C TYR A 71 -5.71 17.56 -8.54
N ALA A 72 -6.04 18.33 -9.58
CA ALA A 72 -6.65 17.78 -10.79
C ALA A 72 -5.61 17.05 -11.64
N ASN A 73 -4.38 17.59 -11.69
CA ASN A 73 -3.29 17.13 -12.55
C ASN A 73 -1.92 17.29 -11.86
N GLU A 74 -0.89 16.67 -12.46
CA GLU A 74 0.48 16.70 -11.92
C GLU A 74 1.07 18.13 -11.79
N SER A 75 0.74 19.03 -12.72
CA SER A 75 1.28 20.40 -12.68
C SER A 75 0.79 21.20 -11.48
N ASP A 76 -0.36 20.83 -10.89
CA ASP A 76 -0.90 21.47 -9.69
C ASP A 76 -0.01 21.24 -8.45
N LEU A 77 0.79 20.15 -8.42
CA LEU A 77 1.77 19.87 -7.35
C LEU A 77 3.11 20.58 -7.56
N GLY A 78 3.41 20.99 -8.80
CA GLY A 78 4.72 21.44 -9.23
C GLY A 78 5.67 20.28 -9.57
N HIS A 79 6.41 20.43 -10.68
CA HIS A 79 7.25 19.37 -11.26
C HIS A 79 8.39 18.86 -10.37
N ALA A 80 8.79 19.61 -9.34
CA ALA A 80 9.84 19.22 -8.39
C ALA A 80 9.28 18.69 -7.06
N SER A 81 7.98 18.46 -6.97
CA SER A 81 7.36 17.96 -5.75
C SER A 81 7.80 16.52 -5.47
N TYR A 82 8.22 16.27 -4.22
CA TYR A 82 8.53 14.92 -3.74
C TYR A 82 7.28 14.01 -3.69
N GLN A 83 6.07 14.57 -3.84
CA GLN A 83 4.81 13.84 -3.88
C GLN A 83 4.41 13.37 -5.29
N LEU A 84 5.15 13.75 -6.33
CA LEU A 84 4.77 13.51 -7.72
C LEU A 84 4.67 12.01 -8.03
N ASP A 85 5.60 11.20 -7.54
CA ASP A 85 5.58 9.75 -7.77
C ASP A 85 4.45 9.06 -7.02
N ARG A 86 4.13 9.52 -5.79
CA ARG A 86 2.95 9.04 -5.05
C ARG A 86 1.66 9.42 -5.77
N PHE A 87 1.54 10.65 -6.26
CA PHE A 87 0.39 11.10 -7.03
C PHE A 87 0.18 10.24 -8.28
N ARG A 88 1.24 9.99 -9.05
CA ARG A 88 1.21 9.12 -10.24
C ARG A 88 0.78 7.70 -9.89
N LEU A 89 1.35 7.14 -8.84
CA LEU A 89 1.03 5.78 -8.38
C LEU A 89 -0.45 5.67 -7.98
N VAL A 90 -0.99 6.65 -7.25
CA VAL A 90 -2.41 6.72 -6.90
C VAL A 90 -3.29 6.68 -8.16
N ARG A 91 -2.94 7.43 -9.22
CA ARG A 91 -3.68 7.41 -10.50
C ARG A 91 -3.51 6.11 -11.27
N GLU A 92 -2.33 5.52 -11.23
CA GLU A 92 -2.06 4.22 -11.82
C GLU A 92 -2.92 3.12 -11.17
N ILE A 93 -3.07 3.14 -9.83
CA ILE A 93 -3.93 2.19 -9.12
C ILE A 93 -5.40 2.38 -9.49
N GLU A 94 -5.90 3.62 -9.56
CA GLU A 94 -7.30 3.88 -9.98
C GLU A 94 -7.59 3.27 -11.35
N GLN A 95 -6.67 3.45 -12.30
CA GLN A 95 -6.80 2.87 -13.64
C GLN A 95 -6.78 1.34 -13.58
N ARG A 96 -5.74 0.76 -12.96
CA ARG A 96 -5.57 -0.70 -12.85
C ARG A 96 -6.76 -1.37 -12.17
N TYR A 97 -7.27 -0.74 -11.11
CA TYR A 97 -8.44 -1.25 -10.38
C TYR A 97 -9.69 -1.22 -11.26
N ALA A 98 -9.94 -0.11 -11.97
CA ALA A 98 -11.09 0.00 -12.88
C ALA A 98 -11.02 -0.98 -14.06
N GLU A 99 -9.80 -1.34 -14.51
CA GLU A 99 -9.55 -2.30 -15.57
C GLU A 99 -9.57 -3.78 -15.09
N GLY A 100 -9.74 -4.03 -13.78
CA GLY A 100 -9.73 -5.39 -13.23
C GLY A 100 -8.35 -6.05 -13.28
N TYR A 101 -7.28 -5.27 -13.14
CA TYR A 101 -5.89 -5.74 -13.20
C TYR A 101 -5.52 -6.70 -12.05
N TYR A 102 -6.07 -6.44 -10.86
CA TYR A 102 -5.77 -7.16 -9.62
C TYR A 102 -6.64 -8.40 -9.48
N ALA A 103 -6.08 -9.44 -8.88
CA ALA A 103 -6.78 -10.68 -8.58
C ALA A 103 -7.84 -10.48 -7.49
N ASP A 104 -8.71 -11.46 -7.35
CA ASP A 104 -9.67 -11.56 -6.26
C ASP A 104 -9.44 -12.89 -5.55
N HIS A 105 -8.83 -12.81 -4.36
CA HIS A 105 -8.63 -13.91 -3.43
C HIS A 105 -9.70 -13.90 -2.31
N GLY A 106 -10.73 -13.06 -2.42
CA GLY A 106 -11.86 -13.05 -1.51
C GLY A 106 -11.66 -12.22 -0.25
N ILE A 107 -10.61 -11.40 -0.16
CA ILE A 107 -10.35 -10.52 0.98
C ILE A 107 -11.39 -9.39 1.01
N TRP A 108 -12.02 -9.22 2.17
CA TRP A 108 -12.92 -8.10 2.45
C TRP A 108 -12.12 -6.90 2.95
N PHE A 109 -12.43 -5.72 2.42
CA PHE A 109 -11.92 -4.44 2.90
C PHE A 109 -12.96 -3.33 2.62
N ASP A 110 -13.28 -2.54 3.64
CA ASP A 110 -14.07 -1.31 3.50
C ASP A 110 -13.22 -0.09 3.83
N PRO A 111 -13.00 0.83 2.88
CA PRO A 111 -12.21 2.04 3.15
C PRO A 111 -12.84 2.98 4.17
N HIS A 112 -14.14 2.86 4.48
CA HIS A 112 -14.81 3.66 5.50
C HIS A 112 -14.81 3.03 6.89
N ASP A 113 -14.45 1.74 6.99
CA ASP A 113 -14.42 0.96 8.23
C ASP A 113 -13.01 0.36 8.42
N PHE A 114 -12.02 1.24 8.42
CA PHE A 114 -10.61 0.90 8.61
C PHE A 114 -9.92 1.97 9.48
N GLU A 115 -9.12 1.54 10.44
CA GLU A 115 -8.44 2.45 11.39
C GLU A 115 -7.24 3.20 10.77
N GLY A 116 -6.82 2.83 9.56
CA GLY A 116 -5.75 3.51 8.83
C GLY A 116 -6.26 4.68 7.97
N ALA A 117 -5.52 4.99 6.91
CA ALA A 117 -5.90 6.07 6.00
C ALA A 117 -7.25 5.80 5.33
N SER A 118 -8.12 6.81 5.29
CA SER A 118 -9.52 6.68 4.90
C SER A 118 -9.99 7.81 3.97
N PRO A 119 -11.14 7.65 3.29
CA PRO A 119 -11.76 8.72 2.49
C PRO A 119 -12.04 10.01 3.27
N ASN A 120 -12.19 9.93 4.59
CA ASN A 120 -12.63 11.03 5.44
C ASN A 120 -11.48 11.75 6.17
N ASP A 121 -10.22 11.42 5.89
CA ASP A 121 -9.06 11.98 6.60
C ASP A 121 -8.89 13.49 6.39
N TYR A 122 -9.37 14.01 5.27
CA TYR A 122 -9.20 15.41 4.87
C TYR A 122 -10.50 16.08 4.40
N PRO A 123 -11.50 16.22 5.29
CA PRO A 123 -12.85 16.66 4.91
C PRO A 123 -12.91 18.12 4.44
N ASP A 124 -11.95 18.94 4.86
CA ASP A 124 -11.91 20.38 4.59
C ASP A 124 -11.10 20.74 3.34
N LEU A 125 -10.46 19.78 2.67
CA LEU A 125 -9.69 20.06 1.47
C LEU A 125 -10.61 20.39 0.28
N PRO A 126 -10.25 21.38 -0.55
CA PRO A 126 -10.96 21.61 -1.79
C PRO A 126 -10.82 20.37 -2.69
N VAL A 127 -11.93 19.89 -3.25
CA VAL A 127 -11.92 18.75 -4.17
C VAL A 127 -11.82 19.28 -5.60
N ALA A 128 -10.61 19.29 -6.15
CA ALA A 128 -10.35 19.62 -7.55
C ALA A 128 -10.69 18.45 -8.48
N ARG A 129 -10.43 17.22 -8.02
CA ARG A 129 -10.89 15.99 -8.68
C ARG A 129 -11.39 14.99 -7.63
N PRO A 130 -12.64 14.53 -7.75
CA PRO A 130 -13.18 13.54 -6.83
C PRO A 130 -12.50 12.18 -6.99
N VAL A 131 -12.49 11.40 -5.90
CA VAL A 131 -12.13 9.98 -5.91
C VAL A 131 -13.12 9.22 -6.81
N PRO A 132 -12.67 8.30 -7.68
CA PRO A 132 -13.57 7.44 -8.44
C PRO A 132 -14.50 6.64 -7.51
N ALA A 133 -15.81 6.60 -7.82
CA ALA A 133 -16.81 5.99 -6.95
C ALA A 133 -16.52 4.53 -6.57
N LEU A 134 -15.87 3.78 -7.46
CA LEU A 134 -15.47 2.39 -7.24
C LEU A 134 -14.40 2.22 -6.15
N MET A 135 -13.55 3.22 -5.92
CA MET A 135 -12.53 3.20 -4.86
C MET A 135 -13.13 3.50 -3.48
N LEU A 136 -14.38 4.00 -3.44
CA LEU A 136 -15.12 4.26 -2.21
C LEU A 136 -15.97 3.06 -1.77
N GLN A 137 -16.05 2.00 -2.58
CA GLN A 137 -16.88 0.85 -2.24
C GLN A 137 -16.10 -0.18 -1.42
N PRO A 138 -16.75 -0.85 -0.46
CA PRO A 138 -16.21 -2.08 0.10
C PRO A 138 -15.97 -3.12 -1.00
N THR A 139 -14.95 -3.95 -0.84
CA THR A 139 -14.79 -5.13 -1.71
C THR A 139 -15.88 -6.17 -1.43
N ASP A 140 -16.16 -7.02 -2.41
CA ASP A 140 -17.13 -8.11 -2.35
C ASP A 140 -16.59 -9.41 -1.73
N GLY A 141 -15.36 -9.35 -1.20
CA GLY A 141 -14.74 -10.41 -0.43
C GLY A 141 -15.51 -10.74 0.85
N ARG A 142 -15.17 -11.88 1.45
CA ARG A 142 -15.77 -12.38 2.70
C ARG A 142 -14.75 -12.75 3.75
N GLU A 143 -13.48 -12.78 3.37
CA GLU A 143 -12.38 -13.08 4.27
C GLU A 143 -11.90 -11.80 4.96
N TYR A 144 -12.09 -11.74 6.27
CA TYR A 144 -11.49 -10.71 7.09
C TYR A 144 -10.07 -11.15 7.49
N VAL A 145 -9.09 -10.36 7.09
CA VAL A 145 -7.70 -10.53 7.56
C VAL A 145 -7.61 -9.88 8.94
N ASP A 146 -7.27 -10.66 9.96
CA ASP A 146 -7.00 -10.13 11.28
C ASP A 146 -5.71 -9.28 11.26
N LEU A 147 -5.88 -8.01 11.60
CA LEU A 147 -4.85 -6.98 11.63
C LEU A 147 -4.46 -6.59 13.06
N ASP A 148 -5.22 -6.99 14.07
CA ASP A 148 -4.87 -6.72 15.47
C ASP A 148 -3.54 -7.39 15.81
N GLU A 149 -2.83 -6.88 16.81
CA GLU A 149 -1.45 -7.24 17.19
C GLU A 149 -1.21 -8.77 17.19
N VAL A 150 -0.92 -9.33 16.02
CA VAL A 150 -0.59 -10.73 15.86
C VAL A 150 0.81 -10.89 16.44
N GLU A 151 0.91 -11.57 17.57
CA GLU A 151 2.20 -11.98 18.14
C GLU A 151 3.09 -12.52 17.01
N GLY A 152 4.25 -11.89 16.79
CA GLY A 152 5.19 -12.31 15.75
C GLY A 152 5.33 -11.39 14.53
N TYR A 153 4.73 -10.19 14.50
CA TYR A 153 4.89 -9.23 13.40
C TYR A 153 5.32 -7.84 13.88
N ASP A 154 6.15 -7.16 13.09
CA ASP A 154 6.51 -5.73 13.23
C ASP A 154 6.36 -5.03 11.87
N GLU A 155 5.68 -3.88 11.84
CA GLU A 155 5.28 -3.15 10.61
C GLU A 155 4.68 -4.06 9.52
N GLY A 156 3.97 -5.13 9.93
CA GLY A 156 3.36 -6.10 9.03
C GLY A 156 4.32 -7.14 8.42
N LEU A 157 5.60 -7.11 8.78
CA LEU A 157 6.59 -8.16 8.49
C LEU A 157 6.69 -9.16 9.65
N PRO A 158 6.88 -10.46 9.40
CA PRO A 158 7.16 -11.42 10.47
C PRO A 158 8.46 -11.08 11.21
N PHE A 159 8.54 -11.31 12.52
CA PHE A 159 9.75 -11.05 13.32
C PHE A 159 10.99 -11.74 12.76
N ALA A 160 10.88 -12.97 12.25
CA ALA A 160 12.01 -13.65 11.62
C ALA A 160 12.58 -12.91 10.38
N VAL A 161 11.76 -12.11 9.70
CA VAL A 161 12.21 -11.22 8.62
C VAL A 161 12.87 -9.97 9.20
N VAL A 162 12.24 -9.37 10.22
CA VAL A 162 12.71 -8.16 10.91
C VAL A 162 14.07 -8.37 11.58
N GLU A 163 14.25 -9.49 12.28
CA GLU A 163 15.54 -9.89 12.89
C GLU A 163 16.66 -9.98 11.84
N ARG A 164 16.35 -10.50 10.65
CA ARG A 164 17.32 -10.57 9.54
C ARG A 164 17.63 -9.19 8.98
N LEU A 165 16.67 -8.25 8.99
CA LEU A 165 16.90 -6.87 8.59
C LEU A 165 17.81 -6.16 9.61
N TYR A 166 17.54 -6.29 10.91
CA TYR A 166 18.37 -5.69 11.95
C TYR A 166 19.80 -6.22 11.95
N ALA A 167 20.00 -7.51 11.69
CA ALA A 167 21.32 -8.11 11.57
C ALA A 167 22.18 -7.55 10.42
N LEU A 168 21.63 -6.72 9.51
CA LEU A 168 22.42 -5.98 8.51
C LEU A 168 23.11 -4.73 9.08
N TYR A 169 22.61 -4.22 10.19
CA TYR A 169 23.04 -2.97 10.83
C TYR A 169 23.82 -3.19 12.13
N ASP A 170 23.84 -4.42 12.64
CA ASP A 170 24.70 -4.89 13.73
C ASP A 170 26.15 -5.17 13.25
#